data_AF-A0A7S0AYR0-F1
#
_entry.id   AF-A0A7S0AYR0-F1
#
_cell.length_a   1.000
_cell.length_b   1.000
_cell.length_c   1.000
_cell.angle_alpha   90.00
_cell.angle_beta   90.00
_cell.angle_gamma   90.00
#
_symmetry.space_group_name_H-M   'P 1'
#
loop_
_entity.id
_entity.type
_entity.pdbx_description
1 polymer ?
#
loop_
_entity_poly.entity_id
_entity_poly.type
_entity_poly.pdbx_seq_one_letter_code
_entity_poly.pdbx_strand_id
1 'polypeptide(L)'
;MQKLYTDLTQRASKRLNWPQGSKMRFMVDSAQIGEKAGILLWKETTGILQQMRDCVAAEHAACYDDIVKAIGRDKSKSFHIPNIVHSTFIRFSDVPRTEWSDMQTKFASVKDNVKDLFGDCVVETDVVRLICDRRPYLHIPCD
;
A
#
# COMPACT_ATOMS: atom_id res chain seq x y z
N MET A 1 -14.19 5.07 13.31
CA MET A 1 -13.19 4.16 12.73
C MET A 1 -11.94 4.89 12.24
N GLN A 2 -12.01 5.86 11.32
CA GLN A 2 -10.81 6.54 10.82
C GLN A 2 -9.96 7.20 11.92
N LYS A 3 -10.59 7.92 12.87
CA LYS A 3 -9.91 8.51 14.04
C LYS A 3 -9.18 7.46 14.91
N LEU A 4 -9.83 6.33 15.18
CA LEU A 4 -9.27 5.24 15.99
C LEU A 4 -8.00 4.63 15.36
N TYR A 5 -7.97 4.46 14.03
CA TYR A 5 -6.80 3.94 13.33
C TYR A 5 -5.67 4.97 13.19
N THR A 6 -6.02 6.25 13.04
CA THR A 6 -5.05 7.35 13.11
C THR A 6 -4.41 7.41 14.50
N ASP A 7 -5.19 7.24 15.57
CA ASP A 7 -4.70 7.21 16.95
C ASP A 7 -3.78 6.00 17.20
N LEU A 8 -4.10 4.82 16.66
CA LEU A 8 -3.26 3.63 16.77
C LEU A 8 -1.89 3.83 16.14
N THR A 9 -1.83 4.45 14.96
CA THR A 9 -0.57 4.72 14.27
C THR A 9 0.25 5.75 15.05
N GLN A 10 -0.39 6.77 15.62
CA GLN A 10 0.26 7.79 16.43
C GLN A 10 0.79 7.25 17.77
N ARG A 11 0.13 6.24 18.35
CA ARG A 11 0.66 5.52 19.53
C ARG A 11 1.85 4.64 19.13
N ALA A 12 1.71 3.90 18.03
CA ALA A 12 2.75 3.02 17.53
C ALA A 12 4.05 3.79 17.23
N SER A 13 3.95 5.01 16.70
CA SER A 13 5.11 5.86 16.41
C SER A 13 5.89 6.36 17.62
N LYS A 14 5.35 6.18 18.83
CA LYS A 14 6.02 6.52 20.09
C LYS A 14 6.76 5.33 20.71
N ARG A 15 6.64 4.12 20.13
CA ARG A 15 7.34 2.94 20.64
C ARG A 15 8.85 3.05 20.44
N LEU A 16 9.60 2.46 21.38
CA LEU A 16 11.07 2.40 21.33
C LEU A 16 11.59 1.71 20.07
N ASN A 17 10.89 0.69 19.60
CA ASN A 17 11.23 -0.06 18.39
C ASN A 17 10.59 0.50 17.11
N TRP A 18 10.05 1.72 17.15
CA TRP A 18 9.64 2.40 15.91
C TRP A 18 10.88 2.75 15.09
N PRO A 19 10.93 2.46 13.78
CA PRO A 19 12.10 2.75 12.97
C PRO A 19 12.31 4.27 12.87
N GLN A 20 13.46 4.74 13.36
CA GLN A 20 13.87 6.15 13.33
C GLN A 20 15.00 6.38 12.33
N GLY A 21 14.94 7.50 11.59
CA GLY A 21 16.05 8.00 10.77
C GLY A 21 16.46 7.13 9.57
N SER A 22 15.75 6.04 9.29
CA SER A 22 16.06 5.12 8.19
C SER A 22 15.04 5.27 7.07
N LYS A 23 15.50 5.28 5.82
CA LYS A 23 14.62 5.33 4.64
C LYS A 23 14.18 3.93 4.24
N MET A 24 12.92 3.79 3.86
CA MET A 24 12.43 2.55 3.25
C MET A 24 12.89 2.48 1.80
N ARG A 25 13.11 1.26 1.32
CA ARG A 25 13.47 0.97 -0.07
C ARG A 25 12.46 0.04 -0.69
N PHE A 26 11.82 0.51 -1.74
CA PHE A 26 10.80 -0.23 -2.46
C PHE A 26 11.32 -0.67 -3.82
N MET A 27 11.04 -1.93 -4.16
CA MET A 27 11.27 -2.50 -5.49
C MET A 27 9.97 -2.93 -6.13
N VAL A 28 9.86 -2.77 -7.44
CA VAL A 28 8.71 -3.29 -8.19
C VAL A 28 8.74 -4.82 -8.15
N ASP A 29 7.73 -5.40 -7.52
CA ASP A 29 7.58 -6.84 -7.36
C ASP A 29 6.81 -7.45 -8.53
N SER A 30 5.70 -6.83 -8.90
CA SER A 30 4.85 -7.29 -10.01
C SER A 30 4.00 -6.14 -10.56
N ALA A 31 3.47 -6.35 -11.75
CA ALA A 31 2.49 -5.46 -12.37
C ALA A 31 1.22 -6.26 -12.63
N GLN A 32 0.09 -5.76 -12.16
CA GLN A 32 -1.21 -6.39 -12.34
C GLN A 32 -2.18 -5.41 -12.98
N ILE A 33 -3.00 -5.91 -13.89
CA ILE A 33 -4.14 -5.17 -14.38
C ILE A 33 -5.33 -5.51 -13.46
N GLY A 34 -6.06 -4.48 -13.06
CA GLY A 34 -7.35 -4.47 -12.40
C GLY A 34 -8.41 -4.10 -13.45
N GLU A 35 -9.70 -4.30 -13.14
CA GLU A 35 -10.82 -4.03 -14.08
C GLU A 35 -10.74 -2.65 -14.75
N LYS A 36 -10.26 -1.64 -14.01
CA LYS A 36 -10.08 -0.26 -14.50
C LYS A 36 -8.72 0.36 -14.16
N ALA A 37 -7.74 -0.42 -13.73
CA ALA A 37 -6.47 0.16 -13.28
C ALA A 37 -5.29 -0.78 -13.50
N GLY A 38 -4.22 -0.31 -14.10
CA GLY A 38 -2.93 -0.98 -14.02
C GLY A 38 -2.23 -0.58 -12.71
N ILE A 39 -1.79 -1.58 -11.95
CA ILE A 39 -1.24 -1.43 -10.61
C ILE A 39 0.17 -2.02 -10.60
N LEU A 40 1.12 -1.24 -10.09
CA LEU A 40 2.43 -1.75 -9.70
C LEU A 40 2.36 -2.17 -8.25
N LEU A 41 2.77 -3.40 -7.98
CA LEU A 41 2.96 -3.94 -6.64
C LEU A 41 4.42 -3.75 -6.25
N TRP A 42 4.62 -3.26 -5.04
CA TRP A 42 5.93 -2.94 -4.51
C TRP A 42 6.27 -3.88 -3.36
N LYS A 43 7.51 -4.31 -3.33
CA LYS A 43 8.12 -5.01 -2.21
C LYS A 43 9.05 -4.06 -1.47
N GLU A 44 8.79 -3.90 -0.18
CA GLU A 44 9.71 -3.20 0.72
C GLU A 44 10.87 -4.14 1.09
N THR A 45 12.11 -3.65 1.07
CA THR A 45 13.32 -4.48 1.12
C THR A 45 14.18 -4.28 2.37
N THR A 46 13.89 -3.27 3.19
CA THR A 46 14.65 -2.95 4.41
C THR A 46 14.06 -3.59 5.67
N GLY A 47 12.80 -4.04 5.62
CA GLY A 47 12.08 -4.57 6.79
C GLY A 47 11.45 -3.49 7.66
N ILE A 48 11.72 -2.21 7.39
CA ILE A 48 11.18 -1.06 8.14
C ILE A 48 9.65 -1.07 8.11
N LEU A 49 9.03 -1.36 6.95
CA LEU A 49 7.57 -1.38 6.87
C LEU A 49 6.98 -2.52 7.71
N GLN A 50 7.64 -3.67 7.76
CA GLN A 50 7.21 -4.78 8.61
C GLN A 50 7.31 -4.39 10.09
N GLN A 51 8.42 -3.76 10.49
CA GLN A 51 8.62 -3.27 11.86
C GLN A 51 7.54 -2.24 12.27
N MET A 52 7.17 -1.32 11.37
CA MET A 52 6.06 -0.38 11.62
C MET A 52 4.74 -1.11 11.82
N ARG A 53 4.45 -2.15 11.02
CA ARG A 53 3.23 -2.95 11.15
C ARG A 53 3.19 -3.73 12.46
N ASP A 54 4.31 -4.28 12.88
CA ASP A 54 4.43 -4.97 14.16
C ASP A 54 4.15 -3.99 15.32
N CYS A 55 4.66 -2.76 15.23
CA CYS A 55 4.34 -1.71 16.18
C CYS A 55 2.85 -1.37 16.20
N VAL A 56 2.17 -1.28 15.05
CA VAL A 56 0.72 -1.01 15.01
C VAL A 56 -0.07 -2.21 15.54
N ALA A 57 0.31 -3.44 15.19
CA ALA A 57 -0.35 -4.65 15.64
C ALA A 57 -0.28 -4.80 17.17
N ALA A 58 0.87 -4.51 17.78
CA ALA A 58 1.00 -4.58 19.22
C ALA A 58 0.27 -3.43 19.96
N GLU A 59 0.02 -2.28 19.32
CA GLU A 59 -0.82 -1.20 19.92
C GLU A 59 -2.29 -1.60 19.82
N HIS A 60 -2.69 -2.17 18.68
CA HIS A 60 -4.01 -2.73 18.50
C HIS A 60 -4.30 -3.82 19.53
N ALA A 61 -3.35 -4.73 19.79
CA ALA A 61 -3.48 -5.77 20.81
C ALA A 61 -3.61 -5.17 22.23
N ALA A 62 -2.81 -4.15 22.56
CA ALA A 62 -2.83 -3.51 23.88
C ALA A 62 -4.14 -2.75 24.17
N CYS A 63 -4.79 -2.20 23.14
CA CYS A 63 -6.05 -1.47 23.26
C CYS A 63 -7.26 -2.28 22.77
N TYR A 64 -7.11 -3.58 22.54
CA TYR A 64 -8.13 -4.40 21.88
C TYR A 64 -9.47 -4.37 22.62
N ASP A 65 -9.46 -4.51 23.93
CA ASP A 65 -10.68 -4.51 24.74
C ASP A 65 -11.41 -3.16 24.70
N ASP A 66 -10.67 -2.05 24.71
CA ASP A 66 -11.22 -0.71 24.61
C ASP A 66 -11.78 -0.44 23.20
N ILE A 67 -11.08 -0.94 22.18
CA ILE A 67 -11.53 -0.92 20.80
C ILE A 67 -12.85 -1.69 20.69
N VAL A 68 -12.91 -2.94 21.14
CA VAL A 68 -14.12 -3.79 21.11
C VAL A 68 -15.29 -3.12 21.84
N LYS A 69 -15.04 -2.56 23.04
CA LYS A 69 -16.05 -1.79 23.80
C LYS A 69 -16.54 -0.55 23.03
N ALA A 70 -15.65 0.16 22.33
CA ALA A 70 -15.98 1.39 21.62
C ALA A 70 -16.69 1.19 20.27
N ILE A 71 -16.36 0.15 19.50
CA ILE A 71 -16.99 -0.10 18.18
C ILE A 71 -18.19 -1.05 18.23
N GLY A 72 -18.45 -1.70 19.36
CA GLY A 72 -19.61 -2.58 19.55
C GLY A 72 -19.74 -3.69 18.51
N ARG A 73 -18.63 -4.07 17.84
CA ARG A 73 -18.63 -4.97 16.69
C ARG A 73 -18.16 -6.37 17.04
N ASP A 74 -18.88 -7.32 16.44
CA ASP A 74 -18.65 -8.75 16.34
C ASP A 74 -17.15 -9.12 16.34
N LYS A 75 -16.79 -10.01 17.27
CA LYS A 75 -15.43 -10.56 17.45
C LYS A 75 -14.91 -11.29 16.21
N SER A 76 -15.77 -11.53 15.21
CA SER A 76 -15.43 -12.15 13.93
C SER A 76 -14.60 -11.27 12.99
N LYS A 77 -14.54 -9.94 13.18
CA LYS A 77 -13.75 -9.04 12.32
C LYS A 77 -12.36 -8.81 12.93
N SER A 78 -11.41 -9.65 12.55
CA SER A 78 -10.01 -9.50 12.93
C SER A 78 -9.39 -8.24 12.32
N PHE A 79 -8.63 -7.50 13.11
CA PHE A 79 -7.77 -6.43 12.61
C PHE A 79 -6.62 -7.05 11.82
N HIS A 80 -6.52 -6.68 10.55
CA HIS A 80 -5.45 -7.13 9.67
C HIS A 80 -4.88 -5.91 8.94
N ILE A 81 -3.57 -5.73 9.01
CA ILE A 81 -2.87 -4.74 8.18
C ILE A 81 -2.45 -5.46 6.90
N PRO A 82 -2.99 -5.08 5.72
CA PRO A 82 -2.67 -5.75 4.47
C PRO A 82 -1.17 -5.69 4.17
N ASN A 83 -0.62 -6.80 3.68
CA ASN A 83 0.75 -6.86 3.18
C ASN A 83 0.88 -6.42 1.71
N ILE A 84 0.14 -5.38 1.32
CA ILE A 84 0.10 -4.92 -0.07
C ILE A 84 0.57 -3.47 -0.10
N VAL A 85 1.68 -3.22 -0.79
CA VAL A 85 2.12 -1.88 -1.18
C VAL A 85 1.92 -1.78 -2.67
N HIS A 86 1.19 -0.76 -3.12
CA HIS A 86 0.85 -0.62 -4.51
C HIS A 86 0.81 0.85 -4.93
N SER A 87 1.02 1.09 -6.22
CA SER A 87 0.71 2.37 -6.86
C SER A 87 -0.15 2.12 -8.08
N THR A 88 -1.15 2.97 -8.30
CA THR A 88 -1.86 3.01 -9.58
C THR A 88 -0.93 3.62 -10.62
N PHE A 89 -0.60 2.86 -11.66
CA PHE A 89 0.25 3.30 -12.76
C PHE A 89 -0.58 3.87 -13.90
N ILE A 90 -1.71 3.24 -14.22
CA ILE A 90 -2.67 3.72 -15.21
C ILE A 90 -4.08 3.48 -14.70
N ARG A 91 -5.01 4.36 -15.05
CA ARG A 91 -6.44 4.19 -14.77
C ARG A 91 -7.24 4.40 -16.03
N PHE A 92 -8.11 3.45 -16.36
CA PHE A 92 -9.00 3.55 -17.50
C PHE A 92 -10.29 4.28 -17.10
N SER A 93 -10.80 5.14 -17.98
CA SER A 93 -12.13 5.75 -17.79
C SER A 93 -13.21 4.66 -17.81
N ASP A 94 -13.08 3.75 -18.76
CA ASP A 94 -14.00 2.65 -19.04
C ASP A 94 -13.29 1.31 -18.95
N VAL A 95 -14.04 0.24 -18.75
CA VAL A 95 -13.48 -1.11 -18.77
C VAL A 95 -12.98 -1.39 -20.19
N PRO A 96 -11.69 -1.71 -20.38
CA PRO A 96 -11.17 -2.05 -21.69
C PRO A 96 -11.92 -3.24 -22.29
N ARG A 97 -12.16 -3.22 -23.60
CA ARG A 97 -12.82 -4.32 -24.33
C ARG A 97 -11.86 -5.44 -24.74
N THR A 98 -10.56 -5.24 -24.55
CA THR A 98 -9.53 -6.24 -24.85
C THR A 98 -9.63 -7.39 -23.87
N GLU A 99 -9.39 -8.61 -24.35
CA GLU A 99 -9.35 -9.80 -23.50
C GLU A 99 -8.37 -9.63 -22.33
N TRP A 100 -8.83 -10.03 -21.15
CA TRP A 100 -8.12 -9.78 -19.90
C TRP A 100 -6.73 -10.41 -19.87
N SER A 101 -6.60 -11.65 -20.36
CA SER A 101 -5.34 -12.38 -20.42
C SER A 101 -4.29 -11.63 -21.25
N ASP A 102 -4.71 -11.03 -22.34
CA ASP A 102 -3.84 -10.31 -23.26
C ASP A 102 -3.39 -8.98 -22.65
N MET A 103 -4.32 -8.28 -21.99
CA MET A 103 -4.01 -7.06 -21.24
C MET A 103 -3.05 -7.34 -20.09
N GLN A 104 -3.29 -8.36 -19.29
CA GLN A 104 -2.42 -8.73 -18.18
C GLN A 104 -1.04 -9.14 -18.68
N THR A 105 -0.96 -9.89 -19.79
CA THR A 105 0.32 -10.29 -20.39
C THR A 105 1.11 -9.06 -20.86
N LYS A 106 0.46 -8.13 -21.57
CA LYS A 106 1.10 -6.89 -22.02
C LYS A 106 1.51 -6.00 -20.84
N PHE A 107 0.63 -5.84 -19.86
CA PHE A 107 0.89 -4.99 -18.71
C PHE A 107 1.95 -5.55 -17.77
N ALA A 108 2.09 -6.88 -17.68
CA ALA A 108 3.16 -7.51 -16.91
C ALA A 108 4.56 -7.05 -17.37
N SER A 109 4.74 -6.80 -18.68
CA SER A 109 6.01 -6.30 -19.22
C SER A 109 6.40 -4.90 -18.73
N VAL A 110 5.44 -4.12 -18.21
CA VAL A 110 5.70 -2.80 -17.61
C VAL A 110 6.70 -2.90 -16.46
N LYS A 111 6.67 -4.00 -15.68
CA LYS A 111 7.65 -4.22 -14.60
C LYS A 111 9.10 -4.12 -15.11
N ASP A 112 9.38 -4.69 -16.28
CA ASP A 112 10.74 -4.73 -16.82
C ASP A 112 11.15 -3.37 -17.38
N ASN A 113 10.22 -2.65 -18.00
CA ASN A 113 10.45 -1.32 -18.58
C ASN A 113 10.49 -0.19 -17.53
N VAL A 114 9.88 -0.39 -16.36
CA VAL A 114 9.85 0.59 -15.27
C VAL A 114 11.24 0.77 -14.64
N LYS A 115 12.15 -0.21 -14.79
CA LYS A 115 13.57 -0.04 -14.43
C LYS A 115 14.20 1.15 -15.15
N ASP A 116 13.92 1.29 -16.45
CA ASP A 116 14.49 2.39 -17.23
C ASP A 116 13.97 3.77 -16.76
N LEU A 117 12.79 3.83 -16.15
CA LEU A 117 12.18 5.06 -15.62
C LEU A 117 12.62 5.41 -14.19
N PHE A 118 12.94 4.41 -13.37
CA PHE A 118 13.25 4.58 -11.94
C PHE A 118 14.66 4.10 -11.54
N GLY A 119 15.54 3.79 -12.49
CA GLY A 119 16.88 3.24 -12.24
C GLY A 119 16.85 1.76 -11.83
N ASP A 120 17.67 1.33 -10.87
CA ASP A 120 17.69 -0.05 -10.34
C ASP A 120 16.37 -0.46 -9.60
N CYS A 121 15.27 0.25 -9.85
CA CYS A 121 13.95 0.06 -9.26
C CYS A 121 13.93 0.22 -7.74
N VAL A 122 14.93 0.89 -7.14
CA VAL A 122 14.93 1.16 -5.70
C VAL A 122 14.45 2.59 -5.46
N VAL A 123 13.17 2.72 -5.10
CA VAL A 123 12.62 4.01 -4.67
C VAL A 123 12.88 4.16 -3.18
N GLU A 124 13.73 5.12 -2.81
CA GLU A 124 13.86 5.57 -1.43
C GLU A 124 12.72 6.52 -1.09
N THR A 125 12.00 6.23 -0.01
CA THR A 125 11.01 7.15 0.53
C THR A 125 11.12 7.23 2.04
N ASP A 126 11.03 8.45 2.55
CA ASP A 126 10.89 8.81 3.95
C ASP A 126 9.42 8.81 4.41
N VAL A 127 8.48 8.67 3.48
CA VAL A 127 7.04 8.72 3.76
C VAL A 127 6.28 7.65 2.96
N VAL A 128 5.75 6.65 3.66
CA VAL A 128 4.63 5.83 3.15
C VAL A 128 3.34 6.48 3.64
N ARG A 129 2.74 7.35 2.83
CA ARG A 129 1.36 7.78 3.08
C ARG A 129 0.45 6.62 2.74
N LEU A 130 -0.32 6.15 3.71
CA LEU A 130 -1.48 5.31 3.44
C LEU A 130 -2.46 6.17 2.64
N ILE A 131 -2.44 6.05 1.31
CA ILE A 131 -3.38 6.77 0.45
C ILE A 131 -4.75 6.11 0.66
N CYS A 132 -5.52 6.62 1.62
CA CYS A 132 -6.97 6.48 1.59
C CYS A 132 -7.49 7.46 0.55
N ASP A 133 -7.36 7.12 -0.74
CA ASP A 133 -7.86 8.00 -1.78
C ASP A 133 -9.38 7.97 -1.78
N ARG A 134 -10.00 9.15 -1.66
CA ARG A 134 -11.46 9.29 -1.75
C ARG A 134 -11.92 9.72 -3.14
N ARG A 135 -11.01 10.09 -4.06
CA ARG A 135 -11.36 10.54 -5.40
C ARG A 135 -10.29 10.18 -6.43
N PRO A 136 -10.63 9.46 -7.52
CA PRO A 136 -9.72 9.21 -8.64
C PRO A 136 -9.29 10.50 -9.36
N TYR A 137 -8.05 10.52 -9.88
CA TYR A 137 -7.54 11.48 -10.85
C TYR A 137 -6.76 10.73 -11.96
N LEU A 138 -6.74 11.28 -13.18
CA LEU A 138 -6.02 10.77 -14.35
C LEU A 138 -5.33 11.94 -15.09
N HIS A 139 -4.08 11.76 -15.48
CA HIS A 139 -3.34 12.62 -16.42
C HIS A 139 -3.15 11.87 -17.74
N ILE A 140 -3.54 12.46 -18.87
CA ILE A 140 -3.29 11.93 -20.21
C ILE A 140 -2.34 12.91 -20.91
N PRO A 141 -1.08 12.53 -21.23
CA PRO A 141 -0.31 13.26 -22.22
C PRO A 141 -0.88 12.95 -23.62
N CYS A 142 -1.18 14.01 -24.38
CA CYS A 142 -1.53 13.89 -25.79
C CYS A 142 -0.31 13.42 -26.59
N ASP A 143 -0.51 12.42 -27.45
CA ASP A 143 -0.20 12.45 -28.89
C ASP A 143 -1.11 11.45 -29.62
#